data_AF-A0A5D0J967-F1
#
_entry.id   AF-A0A5D0J967-F1
#
_cell.length_a   1.000
_cell.length_b   1.000
_cell.length_c   1.000
_cell.angle_alpha   90.00
_cell.angle_beta   90.00
_cell.angle_gamma   90.00
#
_symmetry.space_group_name_H-M   'P 1'
#
loop_
_entity.id
_entity.type
_entity.pdbx_description
1 polymer ?
#
loop_
_entity_poly.entity_id
_entity_poly.type
_entity_poly.pdbx_seq_one_letter_code
_entity_poly.pdbx_strand_id
1 'polypeptide(L)'
;MKNFALIIGLLFISINAFAQEKSNVKRSDLTGPAYKNYKAWKHNTESTKVYTKKSKKALTGPKYKNYKPWRDASKVEYVVVNAIGNERQKLTGPAYKNYKPWRKK
;
A
#
# COMPACT_ATOMS: atom_id res chain seq x y z
N MET A 1 51.58 -6.61 15.92
CA MET A 1 50.37 -7.47 15.90
C MET A 1 49.11 -6.80 16.48
N LYS A 2 49.20 -5.95 17.52
CA LYS A 2 48.04 -5.21 18.07
C LYS A 2 47.24 -4.38 17.05
N ASN A 3 47.94 -3.70 16.13
CA ASN A 3 47.29 -2.82 15.14
C ASN A 3 46.50 -3.62 14.09
N PHE A 4 46.98 -4.82 13.73
CA PHE A 4 46.27 -5.73 12.82
C PHE A 4 45.00 -6.29 13.47
N ALA A 5 45.06 -6.66 14.75
CA ALA A 5 43.89 -7.13 15.49
C ALA A 5 42.81 -6.04 15.61
N LEU A 6 43.20 -4.78 15.78
CA LEU A 6 42.28 -3.64 15.79
C LEU A 6 41.60 -3.44 14.43
N ILE A 7 42.35 -3.50 13.33
CA ILE A 7 41.80 -3.35 11.97
C ILE A 7 40.82 -4.49 11.65
N ILE A 8 41.16 -5.73 12.00
CA ILE A 8 40.29 -6.90 11.80
C ILE A 8 39.04 -6.79 12.67
N GLY A 9 39.16 -6.34 13.93
CA GLY A 9 38.02 -6.10 14.81
C GLY A 9 37.06 -5.05 14.25
N LEU A 10 37.60 -3.95 13.71
CA LEU A 10 36.80 -2.87 13.12
C LEU A 10 36.08 -3.32 11.83
N LEU A 11 36.74 -4.16 11.02
CA LEU A 11 36.15 -4.82 9.85
C LEU A 11 35.04 -5.79 10.24
N PHE A 12 35.21 -6.60 11.28
CA PHE A 12 34.16 -7.50 11.74
C PHE A 12 32.93 -6.75 12.27
N ILE A 13 33.12 -5.61 12.94
CA ILE A 13 31.99 -4.80 13.43
C ILE A 13 31.24 -4.15 12.27
N SER A 14 31.93 -3.68 11.23
CA SER A 14 31.27 -3.02 10.09
C SER A 14 30.41 -3.97 9.25
N ILE A 15 30.81 -5.24 9.08
CA ILE A 15 30.08 -6.21 8.26
C ILE A 15 28.77 -6.67 8.94
N ASN A 16 28.74 -6.75 10.28
CA ASN A 16 27.55 -7.18 11.03
C ASN A 16 26.43 -6.12 11.05
N ALA A 17 26.77 -4.84 10.88
CA ALA A 17 25.79 -3.74 10.90
C ALA A 17 24.88 -3.72 9.65
N PHE A 18 25.33 -4.28 8.52
CA PHE A 18 24.56 -4.28 7.26
C PHE A 18 23.71 -5.55 7.05
N ALA A 19 23.80 -6.55 7.93
CA ALA A 19 23.12 -7.84 7.75
C ALA A 19 21.65 -7.88 8.23
N GLN A 20 21.15 -6.83 8.87
CA GLN A 20 19.81 -6.80 9.48
C GLN A 20 18.90 -5.70 8.95
N GLU A 21 18.97 -5.37 7.65
CA GLU A 21 17.92 -4.54 7.07
C GLU A 21 16.72 -5.44 6.73
N LYS A 22 15.73 -5.52 7.65
CA LYS A 22 14.41 -6.04 7.31
C LYS A 22 13.76 -5.06 6.34
N SER A 23 14.03 -5.21 5.05
CA SER A 23 13.28 -4.51 4.03
C SER A 23 11.80 -4.90 4.18
N ASN A 24 10.96 -3.92 4.52
CA ASN A 24 9.50 -4.08 4.43
C ASN A 24 9.14 -4.14 2.94
N VAL A 25 9.43 -5.26 2.29
CA VAL A 25 9.14 -5.45 0.88
C VAL A 25 7.65 -5.70 0.73
N LYS A 26 6.99 -4.81 -0.02
CA LYS A 26 5.59 -4.99 -0.38
C LYS A 26 5.48 -6.20 -1.29
N ARG A 27 4.51 -7.07 -0.98
CA ARG A 27 4.26 -8.27 -1.78
C ARG A 27 3.98 -7.95 -3.25
N SER A 28 3.37 -6.80 -3.55
CA SER A 28 3.11 -6.33 -4.91
C SER A 28 4.36 -6.17 -5.76
N ASP A 29 5.49 -5.91 -5.12
CA ASP A 29 6.75 -5.57 -5.79
C ASP A 29 7.60 -6.83 -6.02
N LEU A 30 7.20 -7.95 -5.40
CA LEU A 30 7.83 -9.25 -5.57
C LEU A 30 7.36 -9.92 -6.85
N THR A 31 8.29 -10.50 -7.58
CA THR A 31 8.03 -11.32 -8.77
C THR A 31 8.71 -12.69 -8.66
N GLY A 32 8.31 -13.64 -9.51
CA GLY A 32 8.98 -14.94 -9.63
C GLY A 32 9.00 -15.77 -8.33
N PRO A 33 10.13 -16.46 -8.02
CA PRO A 33 10.26 -17.30 -6.82
C PRO A 33 10.06 -16.53 -5.52
N ALA A 34 10.47 -15.26 -5.46
CA ALA A 34 10.33 -14.43 -4.27
C ALA A 34 8.84 -14.18 -3.92
N TYR A 35 7.99 -14.00 -4.93
CA TYR A 35 6.54 -13.89 -4.74
C TYR A 35 5.91 -15.20 -4.24
N LYS A 36 6.32 -16.34 -4.82
CA LYS A 36 5.79 -17.66 -4.45
C LYS A 36 6.19 -18.08 -3.03
N ASN A 37 7.40 -17.73 -2.61
CA ASN A 37 7.94 -18.05 -1.29
C ASN A 37 7.56 -17.00 -0.22
N TYR A 38 6.77 -15.99 -0.57
CA TYR A 38 6.35 -14.95 0.36
C TYR A 38 5.37 -15.50 1.41
N LYS A 39 5.70 -15.31 2.68
CA LYS A 39 4.90 -15.79 3.82
C LYS A 39 3.75 -14.83 4.10
N ALA A 40 2.55 -15.20 3.67
CA ALA A 40 1.35 -14.35 3.78
C ALA A 40 1.04 -13.88 5.22
N TRP A 41 1.36 -14.67 6.25
CA TRP A 41 1.14 -14.30 7.66
C TRP A 41 2.11 -13.24 8.19
N LYS A 42 3.18 -12.91 7.45
CA LYS A 42 4.08 -11.78 7.75
C LYS A 42 3.69 -10.50 7.01
N HIS A 43 2.59 -10.52 6.27
CA HIS A 43 2.15 -9.38 5.49
C HIS A 43 1.57 -8.29 6.38
N ASN A 44 2.25 -7.15 6.46
CA ASN A 44 1.70 -5.95 7.07
C ASN A 44 0.77 -5.26 6.08
N THR A 45 -0.50 -5.14 6.45
CA THR A 45 -1.53 -4.49 5.63
C THR A 45 -1.49 -2.98 5.85
N GLU A 46 -0.63 -2.30 5.09
CA GLU A 46 -0.54 -0.83 5.11
C GLU A 46 -1.56 -0.18 4.18
N SER A 47 -2.09 0.99 4.58
CA SER A 47 -3.02 1.75 3.75
C SER A 47 -2.33 2.35 2.53
N THR A 48 -2.60 1.77 1.37
CA THR A 48 -2.21 2.38 0.09
C THR A 48 -3.20 3.49 -0.27
N LYS A 49 -2.70 4.69 -0.52
CA LYS A 49 -3.48 5.81 -1.06
C LYS A 49 -3.84 5.50 -2.51
N VAL A 50 -5.13 5.35 -2.80
CA VAL A 50 -5.65 5.19 -4.16
C VAL A 50 -6.30 6.49 -4.60
N TYR A 51 -5.99 6.97 -5.80
CA TYR A 51 -6.58 8.19 -6.32
C TYR A 51 -7.77 7.87 -7.20
N THR A 52 -8.94 8.44 -6.90
CA THR A 52 -10.13 8.35 -7.76
C THR A 52 -10.54 9.73 -8.26
N LYS A 53 -11.22 9.79 -9.40
CA LYS A 53 -11.76 11.06 -9.90
C LYS A 53 -12.87 11.54 -8.97
N LYS A 54 -12.74 12.76 -8.43
CA LYS A 54 -13.70 13.40 -7.49
C LYS A 54 -15.11 13.45 -8.06
N SER A 55 -15.20 13.83 -9.33
CA SER A 55 -16.45 13.93 -10.06
C SER A 55 -16.27 13.28 -11.43
N LYS A 56 -17.22 12.41 -11.77
CA LYS A 56 -17.41 11.95 -13.15
C LYS A 56 -18.54 12.79 -13.73
N LYS A 57 -18.40 13.26 -14.97
CA LYS A 57 -19.52 13.85 -15.69
C LYS A 57 -20.65 12.82 -15.74
N ALA A 58 -21.80 13.15 -15.16
CA ALA A 58 -22.99 12.31 -15.18
C ALA A 58 -23.65 12.38 -16.56
N LEU A 59 -22.96 11.85 -17.57
CA LEU A 59 -23.48 11.74 -18.93
C LEU A 59 -24.42 10.55 -19.00
N THR A 60 -25.61 10.76 -19.55
CA THR A 60 -26.62 9.72 -19.75
C THR A 60 -27.08 9.71 -21.21
N GLY A 61 -27.64 8.57 -21.65
CA GLY A 61 -28.23 8.43 -22.98
C GLY A 61 -27.23 8.62 -24.14
N PRO A 62 -27.65 9.26 -25.26
CA PRO A 62 -26.78 9.48 -26.42
C PRO A 62 -25.49 10.25 -26.11
N LYS A 63 -25.55 11.17 -25.13
CA LYS A 63 -24.38 11.96 -24.71
C LYS A 63 -23.29 11.08 -24.09
N TYR A 64 -23.65 10.01 -23.38
CA TYR A 64 -22.69 9.05 -22.85
C TYR A 64 -22.02 8.24 -23.96
N LYS A 65 -22.82 7.71 -24.91
CA LYS A 65 -22.31 6.88 -26.01
C LYS A 65 -21.38 7.66 -26.96
N ASN A 66 -21.66 8.95 -27.15
CA ASN A 66 -20.87 9.81 -28.04
C ASN A 66 -19.70 10.52 -27.34
N TYR A 67 -19.52 10.31 -26.03
CA TYR A 67 -18.43 10.92 -25.29
C TYR A 67 -17.09 10.29 -25.67
N LYS A 68 -16.09 11.14 -25.95
CA LYS A 68 -14.75 10.73 -26.36
C LYS A 68 -13.75 11.12 -25.26
N PRO A 69 -13.44 10.23 -24.30
CA PRO A 69 -12.57 10.56 -23.17
C PRO A 69 -11.20 11.09 -23.57
N TRP A 70 -10.66 10.65 -24.71
CA TRP A 70 -9.34 11.08 -25.22
C TRP A 70 -9.32 12.51 -25.78
N ARG A 71 -10.49 13.11 -26.03
CA ARG A 71 -10.59 14.52 -26.45
C ARG A 71 -10.96 15.44 -25.29
N ASP A 72 -11.21 14.89 -24.10
CA ASP A 72 -11.58 15.68 -22.94
C ASP A 72 -10.32 16.16 -22.20
N ALA A 73 -10.03 17.46 -22.30
CA ALA A 73 -8.92 18.12 -21.61
C ALA A 73 -9.32 18.71 -20.23
N SER A 74 -10.51 18.37 -19.71
CA SER A 74 -10.93 18.87 -18.41
C SER A 74 -9.99 18.43 -17.29
N LYS A 75 -9.67 19.37 -16.40
CA LYS A 75 -8.85 19.09 -15.21
C LYS A 75 -9.58 18.09 -14.32
N VAL A 76 -8.96 16.95 -14.08
CA VAL A 76 -9.48 15.91 -13.21
C VAL A 76 -8.99 16.18 -11.80
N GLU A 77 -9.91 16.49 -10.89
CA GLU A 77 -9.61 16.49 -9.47
C GLU A 77 -9.57 15.04 -8.97
N TYR A 78 -8.48 14.67 -8.32
CA TYR A 78 -8.31 13.36 -7.70
C TYR A 78 -8.55 13.45 -6.19
N VAL A 79 -9.29 12.47 -5.65
CA VAL A 79 -9.50 12.29 -4.21
C VAL A 79 -8.74 11.07 -3.76
N VAL A 80 -8.09 11.19 -2.61
CA VAL A 80 -7.45 10.08 -1.91
C VAL A 80 -8.52 9.19 -1.28
N VAL A 81 -8.61 7.95 -1.74
CA VAL A 81 -9.38 6.88 -1.12
C VAL A 81 -8.40 5.99 -0.36
N ASN A 82 -8.60 5.90 0.95
CA ASN A 82 -7.86 4.97 1.78
C ASN A 82 -8.57 3.60 1.75
N ALA A 83 -7.89 2.58 1.22
CA ALA A 83 -8.44 1.21 1.17
C ALA A 83 -8.47 0.52 2.55
N ILE A 84 -7.62 0.99 3.48
CA ILE A 84 -7.44 0.44 4.83
C ILE A 84 -7.55 1.60 5.83
N GLY A 85 -8.11 1.32 7.01
CA GLY A 85 -8.30 2.29 8.09
C GLY A 85 -9.76 2.67 8.36
N ASN A 86 -10.73 2.01 7.71
CA ASN A 86 -12.14 2.18 8.06
C ASN A 86 -12.35 1.70 9.50
N GLU A 87 -13.15 2.42 10.29
CA GLU A 87 -13.49 2.04 11.66
C GLU A 87 -13.97 0.58 11.77
N ARG A 88 -14.71 0.11 10.75
CA ARG A 88 -15.14 -1.30 10.67
C ARG A 88 -13.99 -2.29 10.74
N GLN A 89 -12.88 -1.99 10.06
CA GLN A 89 -11.72 -2.89 9.97
C GLN A 89 -10.96 -2.99 11.31
N LYS A 90 -11.19 -2.05 12.23
CA LYS A 90 -10.64 -2.09 13.59
C LYS A 90 -11.48 -2.96 14.54
N LEU A 91 -12.71 -3.30 14.16
CA LEU A 91 -13.62 -4.07 14.98
C LEU A 91 -13.40 -5.58 14.78
N THR A 92 -13.59 -6.34 15.85
CA THR A 92 -13.52 -7.81 15.84
C THR A 92 -14.81 -8.40 16.45
N GLY A 93 -15.07 -9.68 16.19
CA GLY A 93 -16.17 -10.42 16.81
C GLY A 93 -17.58 -9.86 16.52
N PRO A 94 -18.50 -9.87 17.51
CA PRO A 94 -19.87 -9.37 17.34
C PRO A 94 -19.93 -7.89 16.91
N ALA A 95 -19.01 -7.06 17.39
CA ALA A 95 -18.95 -5.64 17.02
C ALA A 95 -18.71 -5.45 15.52
N TYR A 96 -17.87 -6.29 14.90
CA TYR A 96 -17.63 -6.26 13.45
C TYR A 96 -18.90 -6.63 12.65
N LYS A 97 -19.62 -7.66 13.10
CA LYS A 97 -20.86 -8.12 12.45
C LYS A 97 -22.00 -7.11 12.58
N ASN A 98 -22.07 -6.43 13.73
CA ASN A 98 -23.10 -5.44 14.04
C ASN A 98 -22.75 -4.02 13.58
N TYR A 99 -21.61 -3.81 12.93
CA TYR A 99 -21.22 -2.49 12.43
C TYR A 99 -22.15 -2.04 11.29
N LYS A 100 -22.82 -0.91 11.50
CA LYS A 100 -23.75 -0.30 10.56
C LYS A 100 -23.12 0.94 9.93
N PRO A 101 -22.51 0.85 8.73
CA PRO A 101 -21.78 1.98 8.13
C PRO A 101 -22.65 3.23 7.92
N TRP A 102 -23.96 3.09 7.77
CA TRP A 102 -24.89 4.20 7.56
C TRP A 102 -25.28 4.96 8.84
N ARG A 103 -24.90 4.49 10.03
CA ARG A 103 -25.25 5.15 11.31
C ARG A 103 -24.27 6.26 11.70
N LYS A 104 -23.07 6.28 11.13
CA LYS A 104 -22.10 7.36 11.30
C LYS A 104 -22.14 8.23 10.04
N LYS A 105 -22.88 9.33 10.13
CA LYS A 105 -22.91 10.41 9.14
C LYS A 105 -22.21 11.61 9.73
#